data_AF-A0A2E7BE36-F1
#
_entry.id   AF-A0A2E7BE36-F1
#
_cell.length_a   1.000
_cell.length_b   1.000
_cell.length_c   1.000
_cell.angle_alpha   90.00
_cell.angle_beta   90.00
_cell.angle_gamma   90.00
#
_symmetry.space_group_name_H-M   'P 1'
#
loop_
_entity.id
_entity.type
_entity.pdbx_description
1 polymer ?
#
loop_
_entity_poly.entity_id
_entity_poly.type
_entity_poly.pdbx_seq_one_letter_code
_entity_poly.pdbx_strand_id
1 'polypeptide(L)' 'VLAHFGERDMGIPMDGVTTFIKAQADADPPVVTHTYDADHGFNCDARIQYDKEAAALAWDRTLSFLQAVSNYSRKS' A
#
# COMPACT_ATOMS: atom_id res chain seq x y z
N VAL A 1 3.65 9.43 1.61
CA VAL A 1 4.02 8.11 1.03
C VAL A 1 2.78 7.22 0.99
N LEU A 2 2.69 6.26 0.07
CA LEU A 2 1.62 5.25 0.01
C LEU A 2 2.22 3.84 0.16
N ALA A 3 1.70 3.04 1.10
CA ALA A 3 2.13 1.67 1.38
C ALA A 3 0.97 0.67 1.24
N HIS A 4 1.26 -0.51 0.68
CA HIS A 4 0.31 -1.60 0.46
C HIS A 4 0.86 -2.89 1.08
N PHE A 5 0.10 -3.54 1.96
CA PHE A 5 0.51 -4.78 2.65
C PHE A 5 -0.51 -5.91 2.43
N GLY A 6 -0.01 -7.14 2.26
CA GLY A 6 -0.86 -8.34 2.30
C GLY A 6 -1.03 -8.85 3.72
N GLU A 7 -2.26 -9.11 4.17
CA GLU A 7 -2.58 -9.62 5.50
C GLU A 7 -2.11 -11.07 5.71
N ARG A 8 -1.95 -11.82 4.61
CA ARG A 8 -1.44 -13.21 4.60
C ARG A 8 0.08 -13.27 4.37
N ASP A 9 0.77 -12.13 4.24
CA ASP A 9 2.21 -12.09 4.05
C ASP A 9 2.95 -12.63 5.29
N MET A 10 3.40 -13.88 5.21
CA MET A 10 4.13 -14.55 6.29
C MET A 10 5.51 -13.91 6.57
N GLY A 11 6.06 -13.15 5.63
CA GLY A 11 7.29 -12.38 5.81
C GLY A 11 7.07 -11.05 6.53
N ILE A 12 5.82 -10.53 6.54
CA ILE A 12 5.43 -9.27 7.17
C ILE A 12 4.13 -9.47 7.96
N PRO A 13 4.18 -10.08 9.16
CA PRO A 13 2.99 -10.27 9.99
C PRO A 13 2.29 -8.94 10.35
N MET A 14 0.98 -9.02 10.58
CA MET A 14 0.14 -7.84 10.87
C MET A 14 0.55 -7.04 12.12
N ASP A 15 1.22 -7.66 13.09
CA ASP A 15 1.81 -6.93 14.23
C ASP A 15 2.93 -5.98 13.78
N GLY A 16 3.72 -6.40 12.79
CA GLY A 16 4.73 -5.56 12.14
C GLY A 16 4.10 -4.42 11.35
N VAL A 17 3.04 -4.70 10.58
CA VAL A 17 2.26 -3.67 9.87
C VAL A 17 1.65 -2.66 10.84
N THR A 18 1.09 -3.13 11.95
CA THR A 18 0.53 -2.27 12.99
C THR A 18 1.60 -1.39 13.65
N THR A 19 2.79 -1.96 13.90
CA THR A 19 3.94 -1.22 14.43
C THR A 19 4.41 -0.16 13.45
N PHE A 20 4.49 -0.50 12.17
CA PHE A 20 4.81 0.46 11.10
C PHE A 20 3.80 1.62 11.09
N ILE A 21 2.50 1.34 11.07
CA ILE A 21 1.44 2.38 11.06
C ILE A 21 1.60 3.32 12.27
N LYS A 22 1.79 2.76 13.48
CA LYS A 22 1.99 3.56 14.69
C LYS A 22 3.22 4.45 14.62
N ALA A 23 4.32 3.96 14.06
CA ALA A 23 5.56 4.72 13.91
C ALA A 23 5.42 5.92 12.94
N GLN A 24 4.40 5.92 12.07
CA GLN A 24 4.13 7.01 11.14
C GLN A 24 3.04 7.99 11.63
N ALA A 25 2.55 7.86 12.87
CA ALA A 25 1.42 8.64 13.37
C ALA A 25 1.63 10.17 13.28
N ASP A 26 2.87 10.62 13.46
CA ASP A 26 3.24 12.04 13.43
C ASP A 26 3.87 12.47 12.09
N ALA A 27 3.77 11.64 11.05
CA ALA A 27 4.32 11.98 9.74
C ALA A 27 3.53 13.11 9.07
N ASP A 28 4.25 14.16 8.64
CA ASP A 28 3.71 15.25 7.83
C ASP A 28 4.60 15.47 6.59
N PRO A 29 4.12 15.18 5.37
CA PRO A 29 2.78 14.70 5.05
C PRO A 29 2.53 13.25 5.49
N PRO A 30 1.26 12.86 5.73
CA PRO A 30 0.93 11.54 6.26
C PRO A 30 1.35 10.39 5.35
N VAL A 31 1.68 9.25 5.98
CA VAL A 31 1.86 7.98 5.29
C VAL A 31 0.50 7.28 5.19
N VAL A 32 0.03 7.06 3.96
CA VAL A 32 -1.21 6.32 3.70
C VAL A 32 -0.88 4.83 3.62
N THR A 33 -1.60 4.00 4.36
CA THR A 33 -1.39 2.54 4.39
C THR A 33 -2.69 1.81 4.07
N HIS A 34 -2.62 0.80 3.22
CA HIS A 34 -3.73 -0.11 2.94
C HIS A 34 -3.30 -1.56 3.11
N THR A 35 -4.22 -2.37 3.63
CA THR A 35 -4.07 -3.83 3.72
C THR A 35 -5.03 -4.52 2.77
N TYR A 36 -4.70 -5.75 2.40
CA TYR A 36 -5.45 -6.60 1.48
C TYR A 36 -5.42 -8.03 2.02
N ASP A 37 -6.53 -8.76 1.94
CA ASP A 37 -6.53 -10.20 2.22
C ASP A 37 -5.79 -10.97 1.10
N ALA A 38 -4.47 -10.81 1.07
CA ALA A 38 -3.58 -11.26 0.01
C ALA A 38 -2.21 -11.65 0.55
N ASP A 39 -1.49 -12.48 -0.21
CA ASP A 39 -0.16 -12.96 0.13
C ASP A 39 0.95 -11.99 -0.30
N HIS A 40 2.18 -12.30 0.14
CA HIS A 40 3.36 -11.62 -0.39
C HIS A 40 3.42 -11.70 -1.92
N GLY A 41 3.69 -10.57 -2.56
CA GLY A 41 3.82 -10.51 -4.02
C GLY A 41 2.49 -10.59 -4.76
N PHE A 42 1.37 -10.27 -4.10
CA PHE A 42 0.04 -10.27 -4.71
C PHE A 42 -0.09 -9.44 -6.01
N ASN A 43 0.78 -8.46 -6.21
CA ASN A 43 0.79 -7.63 -7.42
C ASN A 43 1.63 -8.21 -8.58
N CYS A 44 2.33 -9.34 -8.39
CA CYS A 44 3.19 -9.93 -9.41
C CYS A 44 2.48 -11.08 -10.13
N ASP A 45 1.97 -10.81 -11.34
CA ASP A 45 1.22 -11.75 -12.18
C ASP A 45 1.99 -13.02 -12.60
N ALA A 46 3.32 -13.00 -12.51
CA ALA A 46 4.18 -14.15 -12.72
C ALA A 46 4.31 -15.10 -11.50
N ARG A 47 3.74 -14.74 -10.34
CA ARG A 47 3.80 -15.54 -9.10
C ARG A 47 2.49 -16.26 -8.82
N ILE A 48 2.57 -17.40 -8.15
CA ILE A 48 1.37 -18.14 -7.70
C ILE A 48 0.54 -17.35 -6.68
N GLN A 49 1.19 -16.44 -5.94
CA GLN A 49 0.56 -15.56 -4.96
C GLN A 49 -0.18 -14.38 -5.60
N TYR A 50 -0.16 -14.24 -6.94
CA TYR A 50 -0.85 -13.17 -7.62
C TYR A 50 -2.34 -13.15 -7.23
N ASP A 51 -2.81 -12.00 -6.78
CA ASP A 51 -4.20 -11.74 -6.49
C ASP A 51 -4.67 -10.60 -7.37
N LYS A 52 -5.45 -10.93 -8.40
CA LYS A 52 -5.90 -9.98 -9.42
C LYS A 52 -6.71 -8.82 -8.83
N GLU A 53 -7.54 -9.09 -7.84
CA GLU A 53 -8.43 -8.09 -7.25
C GLU A 53 -7.64 -7.14 -6.35
N ALA A 54 -6.77 -7.67 -5.48
CA ALA A 54 -5.90 -6.86 -4.64
C ALA A 54 -4.92 -6.03 -5.49
N ALA A 55 -4.33 -6.62 -6.53
CA ALA A 55 -3.42 -5.95 -7.45
C ALA A 55 -4.09 -4.78 -8.18
N ALA A 56 -5.29 -5.00 -8.75
CA ALA A 56 -6.04 -3.96 -9.44
C ALA A 56 -6.39 -2.80 -8.50
N LEU A 57 -6.89 -3.11 -7.30
CA LEU A 57 -7.25 -2.08 -6.31
C LEU A 57 -6.03 -1.29 -5.81
N ALA A 58 -4.90 -1.96 -5.56
CA ALA A 58 -3.65 -1.31 -5.17
C ALA A 58 -3.13 -0.39 -6.28
N TRP A 59 -3.27 -0.80 -7.54
CA TRP A 59 -2.90 -0.01 -8.71
C TRP A 59 -3.74 1.27 -8.84
N ASP A 60 -5.07 1.15 -8.75
CA ASP A 60 -5.98 2.30 -8.85
C ASP A 60 -5.72 3.33 -7.74
N ARG A 61 -5.47 2.87 -6.51
CA ARG A 61 -5.09 3.71 -5.38
C ARG A 61 -3.76 4.41 -5.63
N THR A 62 -2.79 3.72 -6.22
CA THR A 62 -1.48 4.28 -6.56
C THR A 62 -1.59 5.38 -7.61
N LEU A 63 -2.34 5.15 -8.69
CA LEU A 63 -2.58 6.16 -9.72
C LEU A 63 -3.28 7.39 -9.14
N SER A 64 -4.32 7.18 -8.32
CA SER A 64 -5.05 8.25 -7.65
C SER A 64 -4.14 9.07 -6.73
N PHE A 65 -3.30 8.40 -5.94
CA PHE A 65 -2.33 9.04 -5.07
C PHE A 65 -1.34 9.91 -5.87
N LEU A 66 -0.75 9.37 -6.94
CA LEU A 66 0.20 10.09 -7.80
C LEU A 66 -0.43 11.31 -8.48
N GLN A 67 -1.68 11.20 -8.94
CA GLN A 67 -2.42 12.34 -9.49
C GLN A 67 -2.63 13.42 -8.42
N ALA A 68 -3.03 13.04 -7.20
CA ALA A 68 -3.25 13.98 -6.11
C ALA A 68 -1.96 14.74 -5.73
N VAL A 69 -0.83 14.04 -5.57
CA VAL A 69 0.44 14.70 -5.24
C VAL A 69 0.99 15.54 -6.40
N SER A 70 0.78 15.13 -7.65
CA SER A 70 1.16 15.93 -8.83
C SER A 70 0.37 17.25 -8.90
N ASN A 71 -0.92 17.21 -8.53
CA ASN A 71 -1.76 18.40 -8.50
C ASN A 71 -1.42 19.32 -7.32
N TYR A 72 -1.01 18.76 -6.18
CA TYR A 72 -0.51 19.55 -5.04
C TYR A 72 0.71 20.39 -5.43
N SER A 73 1.71 19.79 -6.11
CA SER A 73 2.92 20.50 -6.55
C SER A 73 2.68 21.59 -7.61
N ARG A 74 1.55 21.56 -8.33
CA ARG A 74 1.22 22.55 -9.37
C ARG A 74 0.42 23.76 -8.85
N LYS A 75 -0.05 23.71 -7.60
CA LYS A 75 -0.80 24.79 -6.96
C LYS A 75 0.06 25.66 -6.02
N SER A 76 1.31 25.30 -5.77
CA SER A 76 2.28 26.08 -4.97
C SER A 76 3.13 26.99 -5.84
#